data_AF-A0AAV1TPG0-F1
#
_entry.id   AF-A0AAV1TPG0-F1
#
_cell.length_a   1.000
_cell.length_b   1.000
_cell.length_c   1.000
_cell.angle_alpha   90.00
_cell.angle_beta   90.00
_cell.angle_gamma   90.00
#
_symmetry.space_group_name_H-M   'P 1'
#
loop_
_entity.id
_entity.type
_entity.pdbx_description
1 polymer ?
#
loop_
_entity_poly.entity_id
_entity_poly.type
_entity_poly.pdbx_seq_one_letter_code
_entity_poly.pdbx_strand_id
1 'polypeptide(L)'
;MPSTRNVTDKRFDVVVYGATGFTGSLVARYVAAESESAVGNPSAIKWALAARSATKLTQVKEQLKTELPEVDPALIDAIPVVVADSSNEESLVQMVQQTKVVVSLVGPYKLYGELLIKACAENGGALL
;
A
#
# COMPACT_ATOMS: atom_id res chain seq x y z
N MET A 1 11.21 21.91 -22.42
CA MET A 1 10.11 22.09 -21.45
C MET A 1 9.90 20.76 -20.74
N PRO A 2 10.15 20.64 -19.43
CA PRO A 2 9.87 19.39 -18.74
C PRO A 2 8.35 19.28 -18.57
N SER A 3 7.80 18.17 -19.04
CA SER A 3 6.38 17.84 -18.96
C SER A 3 5.97 17.67 -17.48
N THR A 4 5.08 18.52 -17.01
CA THR A 4 4.45 18.42 -15.69
C THR A 4 3.58 17.15 -15.69
N ARG A 5 4.12 16.03 -15.20
CA ARG A 5 3.33 14.79 -15.01
C ARG A 5 2.25 15.09 -13.96
N ASN A 6 0.99 15.13 -14.37
CA ASN A 6 -0.14 15.24 -13.46
C ASN A 6 -0.21 13.95 -12.61
N VAL A 7 0.27 14.02 -11.37
CA VAL A 7 0.20 12.95 -10.36
C VAL A 7 -1.25 12.76 -9.84
N THR A 8 -2.19 13.57 -10.30
CA THR A 8 -3.53 13.76 -9.73
C THR A 8 -4.56 12.67 -10.03
N ASP A 9 -4.30 11.70 -10.92
CA ASP A 9 -5.30 10.70 -11.35
C ASP A 9 -5.00 9.26 -10.87
N LYS A 10 -4.14 9.10 -9.85
CA LYS A 10 -3.85 7.77 -9.30
C LYS A 10 -4.93 7.34 -8.30
N ARG A 11 -5.31 6.05 -8.37
CA ARG A 11 -6.37 5.44 -7.55
C ARG A 11 -6.10 5.56 -6.05
N PHE A 12 -4.83 5.43 -5.67
CA PHE A 12 -4.35 5.51 -4.30
C PHE A 12 -3.35 6.66 -4.14
N ASP A 13 -3.43 7.34 -3.01
CA ASP A 13 -2.39 8.26 -2.56
C ASP A 13 -1.21 7.47 -2.01
N VAL A 14 -1.47 6.42 -1.24
CA VAL A 14 -0.45 5.60 -0.57
C VAL A 14 -0.76 4.11 -0.69
N VAL A 15 0.27 3.30 -0.97
CA VAL A 15 0.19 1.83 -0.87
C VAL A 15 1.21 1.36 0.15
N VAL A 16 0.76 0.59 1.15
CA VAL A 16 1.64 -0.08 2.12
C VAL A 16 2.08 -1.41 1.54
N TYR A 17 3.26 -1.44 0.91
CA TYR A 17 3.82 -2.63 0.29
C TYR A 17 4.65 -3.45 1.28
N GLY A 18 4.36 -4.75 1.39
CA GLY A 18 4.89 -5.60 2.44
C GLY A 18 4.01 -5.65 3.69
N ALA A 19 2.73 -5.30 3.57
CA ALA A 19 1.78 -5.24 4.69
C ALA A 19 1.64 -6.54 5.50
N THR A 20 2.01 -7.69 4.92
CA THR A 20 1.95 -9.00 5.60
C THR A 20 3.22 -9.34 6.39
N GLY A 21 4.23 -8.47 6.37
CA GLY A 21 5.43 -8.59 7.19
C GLY A 21 5.20 -8.02 8.59
N PHE A 22 6.14 -8.27 9.51
CA PHE A 22 6.04 -7.79 10.89
C PHE A 22 5.91 -6.26 10.99
N THR A 23 6.81 -5.50 10.35
CA THR A 23 6.71 -4.04 10.30
C THR A 23 5.53 -3.59 9.46
N GLY A 24 5.21 -4.33 8.40
CA GLY A 24 4.10 -4.04 7.50
C GLY A 24 2.74 -4.03 8.19
N SER A 25 2.47 -5.00 9.06
CA SER A 25 1.21 -5.08 9.79
C SER A 25 1.08 -3.96 10.81
N LEU A 26 2.19 -3.58 11.47
CA LEU A 26 2.21 -2.44 12.40
C LEU A 26 1.92 -1.11 11.70
N VAL A 27 2.52 -0.90 10.52
CA VAL A 27 2.26 0.30 9.71
C VAL A 27 0.82 0.30 9.19
N ALA A 28 0.31 -0.85 8.73
CA ALA A 28 -1.09 -0.98 8.32
C ALA A 28 -2.05 -0.60 9.46
N ARG A 29 -1.78 -1.03 10.69
CA ARG A 29 -2.55 -0.64 11.88
C ARG A 29 -2.47 0.85 12.17
N TYR A 30 -1.26 1.40 12.10
CA TYR A 30 -1.06 2.83 12.30
C TYR A 30 -1.86 3.67 11.29
N VAL A 31 -1.76 3.34 9.99
CA VAL A 31 -2.50 4.02 8.93
C VAL A 31 -4.01 3.86 9.08
N ALA A 32 -4.48 2.68 9.53
CA ALA A 32 -5.91 2.46 9.77
C ALA A 32 -6.47 3.27 10.95
N ALA A 33 -5.65 3.58 11.96
CA ALA A 33 -6.06 4.30 13.17
C ALA A 33 -5.84 5.83 13.09
N GLU A 34 -4.95 6.31 12.23
CA GLU A 34 -4.56 7.72 12.17
C GLU A 34 -5.65 8.58 11.53
N SER A 35 -5.98 9.74 12.12
CA SER A 35 -7.21 10.50 11.78
C SER A 35 -7.31 10.97 10.31
N GLU A 36 -6.17 11.23 9.66
CA GLU A 36 -6.09 11.64 8.24
C GLU A 36 -6.15 10.45 7.25
N SER A 37 -6.02 9.23 7.75
CA SER A 37 -6.05 7.98 6.98
C SER A 37 -7.15 7.03 7.45
N ALA A 38 -7.85 7.42 8.52
CA ALA A 38 -8.83 6.64 9.23
C ALA A 38 -9.95 6.26 8.28
N VAL A 39 -10.27 4.98 8.32
CA VAL A 39 -11.27 4.41 7.43
C VAL A 39 -12.63 5.01 7.79
N GLY A 40 -13.34 5.57 6.81
CA GLY A 40 -14.62 6.26 7.01
C GLY A 40 -14.56 7.79 7.05
N ASN A 41 -13.36 8.41 7.05
CA ASN A 41 -13.24 9.85 6.87
C ASN A 41 -13.33 10.21 5.35
N PRO A 42 -14.28 11.05 4.91
CA PRO A 42 -14.42 11.43 3.49
C PRO A 42 -13.21 12.19 2.92
N SER A 43 -12.42 12.80 3.79
CA SER A 43 -11.17 13.50 3.45
C SER A 43 -9.93 12.65 3.72
N ALA A 44 -10.10 11.37 4.11
CA ALA A 44 -8.95 10.50 4.32
C ALA A 44 -8.18 10.27 3.03
N ILE A 45 -6.86 10.09 3.18
CA ILE A 45 -6.02 9.62 2.10
C ILE A 45 -6.53 8.28 1.58
N LYS A 46 -6.53 8.09 0.27
CA LYS A 46 -6.92 6.81 -0.34
C LYS A 46 -5.73 5.88 -0.25
N TRP A 47 -5.83 4.82 0.54
CA TRP A 47 -4.72 3.90 0.72
C TRP A 47 -5.10 2.43 0.47
N ALA A 48 -4.09 1.58 0.28
CA ALA A 48 -4.28 0.14 0.08
C ALA A 48 -3.18 -0.69 0.73
N LEU A 49 -3.52 -1.94 1.05
CA LEU A 49 -2.57 -2.94 1.53
C LEU A 49 -2.00 -3.72 0.33
N ALA A 50 -0.68 -3.88 0.27
CA ALA A 50 -0.05 -4.65 -0.80
C ALA A 50 0.95 -5.70 -0.31
N ALA A 51 0.87 -6.90 -0.89
CA ALA A 51 1.80 -8.00 -0.65
C ALA A 51 1.62 -9.09 -1.73
N ARG A 52 2.51 -10.09 -1.74
CA ARG A 52 2.43 -11.21 -2.68
C ARG A 52 1.29 -12.20 -2.42
N SER A 53 0.74 -12.24 -1.21
CA SER A 53 -0.24 -13.24 -0.79
C SER A 53 -1.56 -12.58 -0.38
N ALA A 54 -2.58 -12.74 -1.22
CA ALA A 54 -3.94 -12.27 -0.93
C ALA A 54 -4.48 -12.86 0.38
N THR A 55 -4.24 -14.15 0.64
CA THR A 55 -4.67 -14.81 1.88
C THR A 55 -4.07 -14.15 3.12
N LYS A 56 -2.78 -13.78 3.08
CA LYS A 56 -2.14 -13.08 4.20
C LYS A 56 -2.63 -11.65 4.34
N LEU A 57 -3.01 -10.98 3.25
CA LEU A 57 -3.64 -9.65 3.32
C LEU A 57 -5.00 -9.72 4.02
N THR A 58 -5.79 -10.77 3.78
CA THR A 58 -7.03 -11.01 4.55
C THR A 58 -6.73 -11.21 6.03
N GLN A 59 -5.69 -11.97 6.38
CA GLN A 59 -5.28 -12.15 7.78
C GLN A 59 -4.90 -10.83 8.45
N VAL A 60 -4.21 -9.93 7.74
CA VAL A 60 -3.92 -8.58 8.25
C VAL A 60 -5.21 -7.81 8.54
N LYS A 61 -6.22 -7.87 7.65
CA LYS A 61 -7.53 -7.25 7.93
C LYS A 61 -8.21 -7.83 9.18
N GLU A 62 -8.17 -9.14 9.38
CA GLU A 62 -8.72 -9.77 10.59
C GLU A 62 -7.96 -9.36 11.86
N GLN A 63 -6.64 -9.20 11.76
CA GLN A 63 -5.82 -8.64 12.86
C GLN A 63 -6.23 -7.20 13.16
N LEU A 64 -6.40 -6.36 12.13
CA LEU A 64 -6.85 -4.98 12.31
C LEU A 64 -8.21 -4.90 13.01
N LYS A 65 -9.17 -5.77 12.66
CA LYS A 65 -10.49 -5.84 13.33
C LYS A 65 -10.35 -6.18 14.81
N THR A 66 -9.40 -7.04 15.16
CA THR A 66 -9.15 -7.45 16.55
C THR A 66 -8.45 -6.34 17.34
N GLU A 67 -7.53 -5.62 16.70
CA GLU A 67 -6.69 -4.60 17.33
C GLU A 67 -7.34 -3.21 17.37
N LEU A 68 -8.35 -2.96 16.52
CA LEU A 68 -9.12 -1.72 16.44
C LEU A 68 -10.62 -2.01 16.61
N PRO A 69 -11.06 -2.49 17.78
CA PRO A 69 -12.46 -2.86 18.03
C PRO A 69 -13.43 -1.67 17.96
N GLU A 70 -12.94 -0.44 18.06
CA GLU A 70 -13.72 0.79 17.91
C GLU A 70 -14.04 1.15 16.45
N VAL A 71 -13.34 0.55 15.47
CA VAL A 71 -13.57 0.78 14.05
C VAL A 71 -14.56 -0.25 13.52
N ASP A 72 -15.55 0.19 12.73
CA ASP A 72 -16.50 -0.72 12.08
C ASP A 72 -15.74 -1.76 11.22
N PRO A 73 -15.91 -3.07 11.47
CA PRO A 73 -15.27 -4.11 10.68
C PRO A 73 -15.53 -3.99 9.17
N ALA A 74 -16.69 -3.47 8.76
CA ALA A 74 -17.02 -3.26 7.35
C ALA A 74 -16.12 -2.21 6.69
N LEU A 75 -15.66 -1.21 7.45
CA LEU A 75 -14.69 -0.23 6.98
C LEU A 75 -13.33 -0.90 6.76
N ILE A 76 -12.88 -1.72 7.70
CA ILE A 76 -11.62 -2.48 7.55
C ILE A 76 -11.69 -3.43 6.36
N ASP A 77 -12.83 -4.08 6.13
CA ASP A 77 -13.06 -4.93 4.96
C ASP A 77 -13.01 -4.15 3.64
N ALA A 78 -13.48 -2.90 3.64
CA ALA A 78 -13.44 -2.02 2.48
C ALA A 78 -12.03 -1.54 2.10
N ILE A 79 -11.01 -1.72 2.96
CA ILE A 79 -9.62 -1.36 2.65
C ILE A 79 -9.18 -2.10 1.37
N PRO A 80 -8.82 -1.39 0.29
CA PRO A 80 -8.39 -2.02 -0.95
C PRO A 80 -7.12 -2.85 -0.76
N VAL A 81 -7.03 -3.93 -1.52
CA VAL A 81 -5.84 -4.82 -1.53
C VAL A 81 -5.23 -4.86 -2.92
N VAL A 82 -3.90 -4.86 -3.00
CA VAL A 82 -3.14 -5.00 -4.24
C VAL A 82 -2.19 -6.17 -4.10
N VAL A 83 -2.34 -7.18 -4.96
CA VAL A 83 -1.41 -8.30 -4.99
C VAL A 83 -0.22 -7.92 -5.87
N ALA A 84 0.97 -7.86 -5.27
CA ALA A 84 2.21 -7.51 -5.96
C ALA A 84 3.36 -8.39 -5.45
N ASP A 85 4.08 -9.02 -6.37
CA ASP A 85 5.22 -9.90 -6.08
C ASP A 85 6.52 -9.17 -6.41
N SER A 86 7.43 -9.13 -5.44
CA SER A 86 8.73 -8.46 -5.57
C SER A 86 9.65 -9.09 -6.62
N SER A 87 9.36 -10.31 -7.05
CA SER A 87 10.08 -11.02 -8.12
C SER A 87 9.45 -10.86 -9.50
N ASN A 88 8.27 -10.22 -9.59
CA ASN A 88 7.55 -10.00 -10.83
C ASN A 88 7.43 -8.50 -11.11
N GLU A 89 8.28 -8.01 -12.02
CA GLU A 89 8.32 -6.60 -12.44
C GLU A 89 6.97 -6.07 -12.94
N GLU A 90 6.23 -6.83 -13.74
CA GLU A 90 4.93 -6.42 -14.26
C GLU A 90 3.94 -6.16 -13.10
N SER A 91 3.94 -7.04 -12.09
CA SER A 91 3.09 -6.86 -10.90
C SER A 91 3.44 -5.60 -10.10
N LEU A 92 4.73 -5.25 -10.03
CA LEU A 92 5.20 -4.02 -9.37
C LEU A 92 4.80 -2.77 -10.16
N VAL A 93 4.93 -2.82 -11.48
CA VAL A 93 4.50 -1.72 -12.37
C VAL A 93 3.00 -1.48 -12.23
N GLN A 94 2.18 -2.53 -12.25
CA GLN A 94 0.73 -2.42 -12.07
C GLN A 94 0.35 -1.80 -10.72
N MET A 95 1.09 -2.11 -9.66
CA MET A 95 0.91 -1.48 -8.35
C MET A 95 1.30 0.02 -8.38
N VAL A 96 2.48 0.34 -8.92
CA VAL A 96 3.02 1.71 -8.98
C VAL A 96 2.13 2.64 -9.82
N GLN A 97 1.56 2.14 -10.91
CA GLN A 97 0.66 2.92 -11.76
C GLN A 97 -0.62 3.35 -11.02
N GLN A 98 -1.07 2.56 -10.04
CA GLN A 98 -2.26 2.85 -9.25
C GLN A 98 -2.01 3.77 -8.06
N THR A 99 -0.75 4.05 -7.68
CA THR A 99 -0.43 4.80 -6.45
C THR A 99 0.55 5.94 -6.64
N LYS A 100 0.34 7.06 -5.93
CA LYS A 100 1.27 8.19 -5.91
C LYS A 100 2.53 7.82 -5.12
N VAL A 101 2.37 7.16 -3.98
CA VAL A 101 3.44 6.77 -3.07
C VAL A 101 3.36 5.27 -2.78
N VAL A 102 4.51 4.60 -2.80
CA VAL A 102 4.69 3.23 -2.28
C VAL A 102 5.52 3.31 -1.00
N VAL A 103 4.95 2.88 0.12
CA VAL A 103 5.69 2.67 1.37
C VAL A 103 6.20 1.23 1.35
N SER A 104 7.49 1.04 1.11
CA SER A 104 8.07 -0.29 0.96
C SER A 104 8.64 -0.82 2.27
N LEU A 105 7.97 -1.84 2.81
CA LEU A 105 8.38 -2.59 3.99
C LEU A 105 8.79 -4.03 3.62
N VAL A 106 9.03 -4.27 2.32
CA VAL A 106 9.53 -5.54 1.81
C VAL A 106 11.04 -5.60 1.98
N GLY A 107 11.49 -6.55 2.80
CA GLY A 107 12.91 -6.90 2.95
C GLY A 107 13.26 -8.21 2.24
N PRO A 108 14.56 -8.48 2.00
CA PRO A 108 15.69 -7.55 2.08
C PRO A 108 15.78 -6.67 0.82
N TYR A 109 15.94 -5.35 1.02
CA TYR A 109 15.98 -4.36 -0.06
C TYR A 109 17.06 -4.64 -1.11
N LYS A 110 18.20 -5.23 -0.69
CA LYS A 110 19.27 -5.65 -1.61
C LYS A 110 18.80 -6.62 -2.70
N LEU A 111 17.78 -7.44 -2.43
CA LEU A 111 17.27 -8.44 -3.39
C LEU A 111 16.09 -7.92 -4.21
N TYR A 112 15.28 -7.02 -3.65
CA TYR A 112 13.97 -6.67 -4.19
C TYR A 112 13.77 -5.18 -4.44
N GLY A 113 14.72 -4.34 -4.02
CA GLY A 113 14.66 -2.89 -4.15
C GLY A 113 14.83 -2.43 -5.59
N GLU A 114 15.73 -3.03 -6.37
CA GLU A 114 16.05 -2.55 -7.72
C GLU A 114 14.84 -2.55 -8.66
N LEU A 115 14.07 -3.65 -8.70
CA LEU A 115 12.87 -3.74 -9.54
C LEU A 115 11.80 -2.75 -9.11
N LEU A 116 11.61 -2.55 -7.81
CA LEU A 116 10.63 -1.60 -7.30
C LEU A 116 11.04 -0.15 -7.57
N ILE A 117 12.32 0.20 -7.40
CA ILE A 117 12.87 1.51 -7.74
C ILE A 117 12.69 1.78 -9.24
N LYS A 118 13.04 0.80 -10.09
CA LYS A 118 12.89 0.91 -11.54
C LYS A 118 11.43 1.17 -11.90
N ALA A 119 10.50 0.37 -11.37
CA ALA A 119 9.07 0.55 -11.59
C ALA A 119 8.61 1.96 -11.17
N CYS A 120 9.04 2.45 -10.00
CA CYS A 120 8.74 3.79 -9.49
C CYS A 120 9.29 4.91 -10.39
N ALA A 121 10.56 4.81 -10.80
CA ALA A 121 11.23 5.79 -11.64
C ALA A 121 10.59 5.92 -13.02
N GLU A 122 10.22 4.79 -13.63
CA GLU A 122 9.63 4.74 -14.96
C GLU A 122 8.15 5.16 -14.97
N ASN A 123 7.39 4.85 -13.90
CA ASN A 123 5.93 5.03 -13.85
C ASN A 123 5.47 6.16 -12.91
N GLY A 124 6.40 7.01 -12.44
CA GLY A 124 6.09 8.21 -11.65
C GLY A 124 5.46 7.89 -10.28
N GLY A 125 5.93 6.84 -9.62
CA GLY A 125 5.64 6.58 -8.21
C GLY A 125 6.77 7.10 -7.33
N ALA A 126 6.44 7.73 -6.21
CA ALA A 126 7.41 7.99 -5.16
C ALA A 126 7.60 6.73 -4.31
N LEU A 127 8.84 6.43 -3.93
CA LEU A 127 9.17 5.32 -3.04
C LEU A 127 9.58 5.90 -1.67
N LEU A 128 8.92 5.43 -0.61
CA LEU A 128 9.16 5.78 0.80
C LEU A 128 9.60 4.54 1.59
#